data_AF-A0A7W7HD01-F1
#
_entry.id   AF-A0A7W7HD01-F1
#
_cell.length_a   1.000
_cell.length_b   1.000
_cell.length_c   1.000
_cell.angle_alpha   90.00
_cell.angle_beta   90.00
_cell.angle_gamma   90.00
#
_symmetry.space_group_name_H-M   'P 1'
#
loop_
_entity.id
_entity.type
_entity.pdbx_description
1 polymer ?
#
loop_
_entity_poly.entity_id
_entity_poly.type
_entity_poly.pdbx_seq_one_letter_code
_entity_poly.pdbx_strand_id
1 'polypeptide(L)'
;MTLAVLTARIGPAIPDRDADRLAGDLTGALRAAGISAVHRLTPGDGEAVRLRELARQAREAGIPLLICADNLVAHGSLLWTLATEPAGRSTVLVAADPSGELKEDRGRVVAAPPGGGTTRYLGAMCVAPAELPLLEKAADHPDMLAEMLADGFVPVATRVRLLHAEQVTTEADLAGARDAVAAVDEDAARLRLAVKEQDDFFTTYAVSSWSPLVTRAAARLRLTPTAVTGLSVLFAVAAALLFWQASRVAMVLGGVLLYLGFVLDCVDGQLARYTRKFDAFGGWLDTMADRAKEYAVYAGLAAGAERIGLPYAWPLAIAAIILQTARHMTDTWYGALHDEAAARPSPAASGGVGARLTAASVKAQSQRGSVIYWAKRIVVFPIGERWALIAVLAAFTDGRVTLAALVGFGLLAAAYTLALRSLRALSMRVGVLHTVDTMRHRDDGPLVRSVLSRVGAGWPLPFAALFTVYAVAAVAATAAAGPGHRPWVLALVVIPVLVCGFPARVRHDGSLDWLVPAALRAAEYLTVAAVGLYGPVPPAVVFLLLFALAMRHYDLTARMEKGAPATGAGGAVLGWDGRVLLLVTVALLGQATVAAVVLTAAVLFTFTLTAAKDWKASR
;
A
#
# COMPACT_ATOMS: atom_id res chain seq x y z
N MET A 1 16.88 16.53 0.14
CA MET A 1 18.31 16.56 -0.27
C MET A 1 18.99 15.40 0.42
N THR A 2 19.97 14.75 -0.21
CA THR A 2 20.71 13.61 0.37
C THR A 2 22.20 13.95 0.32
N LEU A 3 22.93 13.63 1.39
CA LEU A 3 24.39 13.74 1.46
C LEU A 3 25.00 12.37 1.17
N ALA A 4 26.13 12.32 0.45
CA ALA A 4 26.82 11.05 0.22
C ALA A 4 28.27 11.09 0.69
N VAL A 5 28.76 9.93 1.08
CA VAL A 5 30.12 9.68 1.55
C VAL A 5 30.71 8.52 0.78
N LEU A 6 31.88 8.75 0.20
CA LEU A 6 32.74 7.70 -0.33
C LEU A 6 33.74 7.31 0.76
N THR A 7 33.60 6.11 1.32
CA THR A 7 34.50 5.55 2.33
C THR A 7 35.62 4.80 1.64
N ALA A 8 36.85 4.95 2.12
CA ALA A 8 37.99 4.31 1.49
C ALA A 8 38.09 2.85 1.93
N ARG A 9 37.61 1.94 1.07
CA ARG A 9 37.74 0.48 1.22
C ARG A 9 38.46 -0.09 0.01
N ILE A 10 39.58 0.54 -0.37
CA ILE A 10 40.39 0.12 -1.51
C ILE A 10 40.84 -1.34 -1.29
N GLY A 11 40.50 -2.21 -2.24
CA GLY A 11 41.19 -3.50 -2.32
C GLY A 11 42.67 -3.23 -2.57
N PRO A 12 43.59 -3.75 -1.74
CA PRO A 12 44.99 -3.28 -1.65
C PRO A 12 45.82 -3.42 -2.93
N ALA A 13 45.24 -3.95 -4.02
CA ALA A 13 45.91 -4.26 -5.29
C ALA A 13 45.42 -3.42 -6.50
N ILE A 14 44.56 -2.41 -6.31
CA ILE A 14 44.13 -1.50 -7.41
C ILE A 14 45.05 -0.28 -7.49
N PRO A 15 45.58 0.09 -8.67
CA PRO A 15 46.38 1.31 -8.82
C PRO A 15 45.63 2.59 -8.42
N ASP A 16 46.29 3.52 -7.72
CA ASP A 16 45.69 4.77 -7.22
C ASP A 16 44.95 5.56 -8.31
N ARG A 17 45.51 5.60 -9.52
CA ARG A 17 44.88 6.26 -10.68
C ARG A 17 43.51 5.67 -11.03
N ASP A 18 43.39 4.35 -10.98
CA ASP A 18 42.14 3.66 -11.31
C ASP A 18 41.13 3.74 -10.17
N ALA A 19 41.61 3.71 -8.92
CA ALA A 19 40.79 3.98 -7.75
C ALA A 19 40.22 5.41 -7.78
N ASP A 20 41.03 6.41 -8.13
CA ASP A 20 40.59 7.79 -8.29
C ASP A 20 39.58 7.96 -9.42
N ARG A 21 39.79 7.26 -10.55
CA ARG A 21 38.84 7.26 -11.66
C ARG A 21 37.50 6.65 -11.23
N LEU A 22 37.53 5.52 -10.53
CA LEU A 22 36.32 4.87 -10.01
C LEU A 22 35.56 5.78 -9.02
N ALA A 23 36.27 6.43 -8.10
CA ALA A 23 35.68 7.41 -7.19
C ALA A 23 35.06 8.60 -7.95
N GLY A 24 35.70 9.04 -9.03
CA GLY A 24 35.16 10.05 -9.95
C GLY A 24 33.87 9.61 -10.64
N ASP A 25 33.85 8.38 -11.17
CA ASP A 25 32.68 7.78 -11.82
C ASP A 25 31.50 7.65 -10.84
N LEU A 26 31.76 7.16 -9.62
CA LEU A 26 30.78 7.08 -8.54
C LEU A 26 30.25 8.46 -8.13
N THR A 27 31.13 9.45 -8.00
CA THR A 27 30.74 10.84 -7.71
C THR A 27 29.82 11.39 -8.80
N GLY A 28 30.13 11.13 -10.07
CA GLY A 28 29.29 11.48 -11.22
C GLY A 28 27.92 10.82 -11.15
N ALA A 29 27.87 9.52 -10.89
CA ALA A 29 26.63 8.74 -10.77
C ALA A 29 25.75 9.21 -9.60
N LEU A 30 26.35 9.51 -8.44
CA LEU A 30 25.66 10.05 -7.27
C LEU A 30 25.09 11.44 -7.54
N ARG A 31 25.85 12.33 -8.19
CA ARG A 31 25.35 13.66 -8.58
C ARG A 31 24.21 13.56 -9.59
N ALA A 32 24.34 12.68 -10.58
CA ALA A 32 23.24 12.38 -11.51
C ALA A 32 22.01 11.82 -10.79
N ALA A 33 22.20 11.26 -9.59
CA ALA A 33 21.11 10.83 -8.72
C ALA A 33 20.47 11.90 -7.83
N GLY A 34 20.88 13.15 -7.98
CA GLY A 34 20.33 14.26 -7.18
C GLY A 34 20.95 14.36 -5.78
N ILE A 35 22.07 13.67 -5.54
CA ILE A 35 22.86 13.85 -4.33
C ILE A 35 23.45 15.28 -4.33
N SER A 36 23.20 16.00 -3.24
CA SER A 36 23.53 17.42 -3.10
C SER A 36 25.02 17.68 -2.84
N ALA A 37 25.68 16.78 -2.11
CA ALA A 37 27.10 16.85 -1.80
C ALA A 37 27.68 15.44 -1.69
N VAL A 38 28.90 15.25 -2.18
CA VAL A 38 29.65 13.99 -2.09
C VAL A 38 30.97 14.29 -1.38
N HIS A 39 31.20 13.65 -0.25
CA HIS A 39 32.43 13.74 0.53
C HIS A 39 33.25 12.47 0.36
N ARG A 40 34.52 12.57 -0.03
CA ARG A 40 35.44 11.43 -0.05
C ARG A 40 36.25 11.43 1.23
N LEU A 41 36.23 10.33 1.97
CA LEU A 41 37.08 10.13 3.13
C LEU A 41 38.40 9.53 2.67
N THR A 42 39.50 10.04 3.22
CA THR A 42 40.84 9.49 3.01
C THR A 42 41.13 8.45 4.09
N PRO A 43 41.77 7.31 3.76
CA PRO A 43 42.15 6.32 4.75
C PRO A 43 43.05 6.92 5.85
N GLY A 44 42.80 6.61 7.12
CA GLY A 44 43.65 7.00 8.26
C GLY A 44 42.89 7.37 9.54
N ASP A 45 43.61 7.86 10.55
CA ASP A 45 43.16 8.05 11.94
C ASP A 45 41.99 9.05 12.15
N GLY A 46 41.47 9.67 11.09
CA GLY A 46 40.37 10.64 11.12
C GLY A 46 39.10 10.24 10.37
N GLU A 47 39.08 9.09 9.69
CA GLU A 47 37.94 8.67 8.84
C GLU A 47 36.63 8.56 9.65
N ALA A 48 36.67 7.81 10.75
CA ALA A 48 35.51 7.57 11.58
C ALA A 48 35.01 8.85 12.29
N VAL A 49 35.92 9.72 12.73
CA VAL A 49 35.57 11.04 13.29
C VAL A 49 34.82 11.88 12.27
N ARG A 50 35.30 11.91 11.02
CA ARG A 50 34.66 12.67 9.96
C ARG A 50 33.31 12.08 9.55
N LEU A 51 33.20 10.74 9.50
CA LEU A 51 31.93 10.07 9.22
C LEU A 51 30.87 10.41 10.27
N ARG A 52 31.23 10.40 11.56
CA ARG A 52 30.34 10.84 12.65
C ARG A 52 29.88 12.28 12.50
N GLU A 53 30.79 13.17 12.13
CA GLU A 53 30.46 14.58 11.91
C GLU A 53 29.43 14.74 10.79
N LEU A 54 29.62 14.04 9.67
CA LEU A 54 28.70 14.07 8.53
C LEU A 54 27.35 13.42 8.87
N ALA A 55 27.33 12.31 9.62
CA ALA A 55 26.09 11.70 10.12
C ALA A 55 25.31 12.66 11.03
N ARG A 56 26.01 13.34 11.95
CA ARG A 56 25.40 14.35 12.82
C ARG A 56 24.84 15.53 12.03
N GLN A 57 25.59 16.05 11.05
CA GLN A 57 25.12 17.13 10.17
C GLN A 57 23.87 16.72 9.36
N ALA A 58 23.87 15.51 8.80
CA ALA A 58 22.72 14.98 8.07
C ALA A 58 21.49 14.83 8.99
N ARG A 59 21.69 14.36 10.22
CA ARG A 59 20.64 14.25 11.25
C ARG A 59 20.06 15.61 11.62
N GLU A 60 20.91 16.60 11.90
CA GLU A 60 20.50 17.96 12.25
C GLU A 60 19.75 18.65 11.10
N ALA A 61 20.12 18.37 9.85
CA ALA A 61 19.42 18.85 8.66
C ALA A 61 18.19 18.02 8.28
N GLY A 62 17.91 16.90 8.97
CA GLY A 62 16.79 16.01 8.69
C GLY A 62 16.89 15.32 7.32
N ILE A 63 18.10 15.08 6.83
CA ILE A 63 18.37 14.47 5.51
C ILE A 63 19.03 13.10 5.62
N PRO A 64 18.77 12.18 4.67
CA PRO A 64 19.44 10.89 4.66
C PRO A 64 20.93 11.01 4.27
N LEU A 65 21.71 10.03 4.71
CA LEU A 65 23.14 9.89 4.43
C LEU A 65 23.41 8.60 3.64
N LEU A 66 23.92 8.73 2.41
CA LEU A 66 24.34 7.61 1.58
C LEU A 66 25.83 7.32 1.77
N ILE A 67 26.16 6.11 2.21
CA ILE A 67 27.53 5.61 2.31
C ILE A 67 27.76 4.67 1.15
N CYS A 68 28.88 4.84 0.45
CA CYS A 68 29.28 4.01 -0.66
C CYS A 68 30.78 3.70 -0.56
N ALA A 69 31.14 2.43 -0.69
CA ALA A 69 32.52 2.02 -0.82
C ALA A 69 33.10 2.58 -2.13
N ASP A 70 34.32 3.08 -2.09
CA ASP A 70 35.02 3.64 -3.25
C ASP A 70 35.49 2.57 -4.25
N ASN A 71 35.46 1.30 -3.86
CA ASN A 71 35.73 0.14 -4.70
C ASN A 71 34.45 -0.50 -5.31
N LEU A 72 33.31 0.18 -5.26
CA LEU A 72 32.06 -0.31 -5.87
C LEU A 72 31.99 0.06 -7.36
N VAL A 73 31.83 -0.93 -8.23
CA VAL A 73 31.42 -0.73 -9.63
C VAL A 73 29.94 -1.03 -9.74
N ALA A 74 29.12 -0.06 -10.11
CA ALA A 74 27.67 -0.22 -10.18
C ALA A 74 27.02 0.66 -11.25
N HIS A 75 25.87 0.22 -11.76
CA HIS A 75 24.99 1.10 -12.54
C HIS A 75 24.50 2.27 -11.69
N GLY A 76 24.52 3.48 -12.24
CA GLY A 76 24.01 4.68 -11.57
C GLY A 76 22.54 4.57 -11.15
N SER A 77 21.73 3.76 -11.87
CA SER A 77 20.35 3.45 -11.46
C SER A 77 20.21 2.76 -10.11
N LEU A 78 21.18 1.93 -9.70
CA LEU A 78 21.14 1.27 -8.39
C LEU A 78 21.40 2.29 -7.28
N LEU A 79 22.41 3.14 -7.44
CA LEU A 79 22.71 4.21 -6.50
C LEU A 79 21.54 5.20 -6.38
N TRP A 80 20.88 5.49 -7.50
CA TRP A 80 19.66 6.29 -7.51
C TRP A 80 18.56 5.66 -6.64
N THR A 81 18.32 4.36 -6.82
CA THR A 81 17.27 3.63 -6.09
C THR A 81 17.53 3.62 -4.59
N LEU A 82 18.80 3.48 -4.17
CA LEU A 82 19.18 3.59 -2.76
C LEU A 82 18.87 4.98 -2.19
N ALA A 83 19.24 6.03 -2.92
CA ALA A 83 19.15 7.42 -2.49
C ALA A 83 17.71 7.97 -2.43
N THR A 84 16.76 7.32 -3.09
CA THR A 84 15.41 7.84 -3.34
C THR A 84 14.31 6.85 -2.95
N GLU A 85 14.55 6.02 -1.93
CA GLU A 85 13.55 5.11 -1.40
C GLU A 85 12.25 5.89 -1.08
N PRO A 86 11.10 5.55 -1.70
CA PRO A 86 9.92 6.41 -1.67
C PRO A 86 9.33 6.68 -0.27
N ALA A 87 9.52 5.76 0.67
CA ALA A 87 9.05 5.90 2.04
C ALA A 87 10.12 6.50 2.97
N GLY A 88 11.26 6.93 2.43
CA GLY A 88 12.37 7.52 3.17
C GLY A 88 13.03 6.54 4.16
N ARG A 89 12.91 5.23 3.93
CA ARG A 89 13.48 4.20 4.80
C ARG A 89 14.94 3.98 4.47
N SER A 90 15.70 3.51 5.45
CA SER A 90 17.07 3.08 5.19
C SER A 90 17.12 1.90 4.23
N THR A 91 18.10 1.91 3.31
CA THR A 91 18.30 0.89 2.28
C THR A 91 19.72 0.39 2.27
N VAL A 92 19.90 -0.87 1.88
CA VAL A 92 21.21 -1.49 1.66
C VAL A 92 21.25 -2.19 0.31
N LEU A 93 22.35 -2.06 -0.40
CA LEU A 93 22.59 -2.74 -1.68
C LEU A 93 23.08 -4.17 -1.41
N VAL A 94 22.35 -5.16 -1.92
CA VAL A 94 22.65 -6.57 -1.69
C VAL A 94 22.60 -7.39 -2.97
N ALA A 95 23.40 -8.46 -2.99
CA ALA A 95 23.32 -9.52 -3.98
C ALA A 95 22.98 -10.85 -3.31
N ALA A 96 22.36 -11.76 -4.07
CA ALA A 96 22.16 -13.13 -3.64
C ALA A 96 23.52 -13.85 -3.56
N ASP A 97 23.78 -14.49 -2.42
CA ASP A 97 25.00 -15.25 -2.16
C ASP A 97 24.68 -16.36 -1.14
N PRO A 98 24.68 -17.65 -1.54
CA PRO A 98 24.41 -18.77 -0.63
C PRO A 98 25.41 -18.90 0.53
N SER A 99 26.57 -18.25 0.42
CA SER A 99 27.60 -18.18 1.46
C SER A 99 27.66 -16.83 2.17
N GLY A 100 26.74 -15.92 1.86
CA GLY A 100 26.72 -14.58 2.44
C GLY A 100 26.43 -14.58 3.94
N GLU A 101 26.73 -13.47 4.59
CA GLU A 101 26.60 -13.29 6.05
C GLU A 101 25.23 -12.72 6.46
N LEU A 102 24.44 -12.32 5.47
CA LEU A 102 23.15 -11.65 5.67
C LEU A 102 22.02 -12.53 5.14
N LYS A 103 20.83 -12.28 5.66
CA LYS A 103 19.60 -12.89 5.18
C LYS A 103 18.56 -11.82 4.89
N GLU A 104 17.82 -12.01 3.80
CA GLU A 104 16.61 -11.23 3.55
C GLU A 104 15.43 -11.89 4.27
N ASP A 105 14.76 -11.14 5.15
CA ASP A 105 13.47 -11.51 5.73
C ASP A 105 12.43 -10.44 5.35
N ARG A 106 11.41 -10.84 4.58
CA ARG A 106 10.30 -9.96 4.13
C ARG A 106 10.76 -8.64 3.50
N GLY A 107 11.81 -8.68 2.68
CA GLY A 107 12.35 -7.48 2.02
C GLY A 107 13.23 -6.59 2.92
N ARG A 108 13.48 -7.01 4.16
CA ARG A 108 14.43 -6.40 5.07
C ARG A 108 15.70 -7.24 5.17
N VAL A 109 16.81 -6.59 5.46
CA VAL A 109 18.09 -7.27 5.72
C VAL A 109 18.26 -7.46 7.21
N VAL A 110 18.59 -8.69 7.59
CA VAL A 110 18.91 -9.09 8.97
C VAL A 110 20.21 -9.89 8.98
N ALA A 111 20.89 -9.92 10.12
CA ALA A 111 22.04 -10.80 10.32
C ALA A 111 21.61 -12.27 10.18
N ALA A 112 22.40 -13.07 9.45
CA ALA A 112 22.13 -14.48 9.32
C ALA A 112 22.70 -15.28 10.50
N PRO A 113 22.03 -16.36 10.96
CA PRO A 113 22.67 -17.32 11.85
C PRO A 113 23.81 -18.04 11.10
N PRO A 114 24.79 -18.62 11.82
CA PRO A 114 25.90 -19.34 11.20
C PRO A 114 25.43 -20.39 10.19
N GLY A 115 25.94 -20.31 8.95
CA GLY A 115 25.56 -21.21 7.84
C GLY A 115 24.16 -21.01 7.26
N GLY A 116 23.44 -19.95 7.66
CA GLY A 116 22.07 -19.66 7.24
C GLY A 116 21.91 -18.41 6.36
N GLY A 117 23.00 -17.80 5.90
CA GLY A 117 22.96 -16.60 5.09
C GLY A 117 22.70 -16.89 3.61
N THR A 118 22.11 -15.92 2.94
CA THR A 118 21.64 -16.04 1.55
C THR A 118 21.92 -14.79 0.73
N THR A 119 22.50 -13.76 1.34
CA THR A 119 22.75 -12.46 0.74
C THR A 119 24.06 -11.89 1.24
N ARG A 120 24.74 -11.13 0.38
CA ARG A 120 25.94 -10.35 0.71
C ARG A 120 25.69 -8.86 0.53
N TYR A 121 26.30 -8.06 1.40
CA TYR A 121 26.32 -6.61 1.28
C TYR A 121 27.30 -6.18 0.18
N LEU A 122 26.90 -5.23 -0.67
CA LEU A 122 27.72 -4.74 -1.78
C LEU A 122 28.38 -3.38 -1.49
N GLY A 123 28.36 -2.89 -0.26
CA GLY A 123 29.15 -1.69 0.12
C GLY A 123 28.45 -0.36 -0.12
N ALA A 124 27.15 -0.36 -0.44
CA ALA A 124 26.38 0.88 -0.49
C ALA A 124 25.12 0.79 0.36
N MET A 125 24.89 1.79 1.21
CA MET A 125 23.69 1.91 2.03
C MET A 125 23.26 3.37 2.17
N CYS A 126 21.96 3.63 2.21
CA CYS A 126 21.41 4.96 2.49
C CYS A 126 20.69 4.89 3.84
N VAL A 127 21.12 5.72 4.79
CA VAL A 127 20.62 5.72 6.17
C VAL A 127 19.66 6.90 6.35
N ALA A 128 18.44 6.62 6.81
CA ALA A 128 17.41 7.60 7.11
C ALA A 128 17.77 8.42 8.36
N PRO A 129 17.30 9.67 8.47
CA PRO A 129 17.67 10.58 9.57
C PRO A 129 17.49 10.00 10.98
N ALA A 130 16.42 9.24 11.18
CA ALA A 130 16.07 8.64 12.47
C ALA A 130 17.06 7.54 12.91
N GLU A 131 17.79 6.93 11.97
CA GLU A 131 18.70 5.80 12.20
C GLU A 131 20.18 6.22 12.15
N LEU A 132 20.47 7.50 11.84
CA LEU A 132 21.84 8.05 11.85
C LEU A 132 22.57 7.91 13.21
N PRO A 133 21.92 7.95 14.39
CA PRO A 133 22.59 7.65 15.65
C PRO A 133 23.24 6.26 15.71
N LEU A 134 22.66 5.25 15.03
CA LEU A 134 23.24 3.91 14.96
C LEU A 134 24.54 3.92 14.15
N LEU A 135 24.54 4.68 13.05
CA LEU A 135 25.74 4.87 12.23
C LEU A 135 26.84 5.63 12.98
N GLU A 136 26.50 6.66 13.76
CA GLU A 136 27.45 7.41 14.59
C GLU A 136 28.17 6.50 15.60
N LYS A 137 27.44 5.55 16.20
CA LYS A 137 28.00 4.54 17.10
C LYS A 137 28.89 3.54 16.36
N ALA A 138 28.43 3.05 15.21
CA ALA A 138 29.12 2.03 14.42
C ALA A 138 30.35 2.56 13.62
N ALA A 139 30.58 3.87 13.57
CA ALA A 139 31.58 4.48 12.68
C ALA A 139 33.03 3.99 12.88
N ASP A 140 33.41 3.56 14.09
CA ASP A 140 34.75 2.98 14.35
C ASP A 140 34.82 1.47 14.08
N HIS A 141 33.68 0.83 13.79
CA HIS A 141 33.60 -0.62 13.61
C HIS A 141 33.99 -1.01 12.18
N PRO A 142 34.86 -2.02 11.98
CA PRO A 142 35.30 -2.43 10.64
C PRO A 142 34.14 -2.89 9.75
N ASP A 143 33.15 -3.57 10.35
CA ASP A 143 31.87 -3.87 9.73
C ASP A 143 30.75 -3.03 10.37
N MET A 144 30.57 -1.82 9.85
CA MET A 144 29.53 -0.89 10.32
C MET A 144 28.13 -1.49 10.18
N LEU A 145 27.86 -2.25 9.11
CA LEU A 145 26.53 -2.79 8.88
C LEU A 145 26.21 -3.87 9.92
N ALA A 146 27.14 -4.78 10.19
CA ALA A 146 26.95 -5.81 11.21
C ALA A 146 26.68 -5.22 12.60
N GLU A 147 27.44 -4.19 13.00
CA GLU A 147 27.24 -3.49 14.29
C GLU A 147 25.87 -2.79 14.33
N MET A 148 25.50 -2.08 13.28
CA MET A 148 24.18 -1.44 13.18
C MET A 148 23.06 -2.46 13.27
N LEU A 149 23.16 -3.60 12.57
CA LEU A 149 22.18 -4.68 12.62
C LEU A 149 22.06 -5.27 14.03
N ALA A 150 23.19 -5.42 14.75
CA ALA A 150 23.22 -5.89 16.14
C ALA A 150 22.51 -4.91 17.10
N ASP A 151 22.57 -3.61 16.80
CA ASP A 151 21.87 -2.55 17.52
C ASP A 151 20.42 -2.31 17.06
N GLY A 152 19.88 -3.19 16.20
CA GLY A 152 18.48 -3.15 15.77
C GLY A 152 18.19 -2.34 14.50
N PHE A 153 19.21 -2.04 13.68
CA PHE A 153 19.02 -1.52 12.33
C PHE A 153 18.35 -2.59 11.44
N VAL A 154 17.30 -2.23 10.70
CA VAL A 154 16.57 -3.18 9.84
C VAL A 154 16.27 -2.55 8.46
N PRO A 155 17.30 -2.37 7.61
CA PRO A 155 17.16 -1.67 6.34
C PRO A 155 16.41 -2.49 5.28
N VAL A 156 15.86 -1.81 4.29
CA VAL A 156 15.24 -2.43 3.10
C VAL A 156 16.33 -2.97 2.17
N ALA A 157 16.14 -4.20 1.69
CA ALA A 157 17.03 -4.85 0.72
C ALA A 157 16.83 -4.27 -0.69
N THR A 158 17.82 -3.56 -1.21
CA THR A 158 17.89 -3.17 -2.62
C THR A 158 18.67 -4.22 -3.39
N ARG A 159 17.95 -5.13 -4.07
CA ARG A 159 18.55 -6.28 -4.75
C ARG A 159 19.08 -5.93 -6.14
N VAL A 160 20.29 -6.39 -6.44
CA VAL A 160 20.81 -6.41 -7.81
C VAL A 160 20.06 -7.48 -8.62
N ARG A 161 19.48 -7.09 -9.77
CA ARG A 161 18.66 -7.97 -10.62
C ARG A 161 19.08 -7.93 -12.09
N LEU A 162 18.44 -7.07 -12.89
CA LEU A 162 18.74 -6.89 -14.31
C LEU A 162 19.87 -5.89 -14.57
N LEU A 163 20.36 -5.25 -13.51
CA LEU A 163 21.52 -4.37 -13.50
C LEU A 163 22.68 -5.10 -12.84
N HIS A 164 23.86 -4.52 -12.94
CA HIS A 164 25.09 -5.05 -12.35
C HIS A 164 25.63 -4.11 -11.26
N ALA A 165 26.11 -4.70 -10.16
CA ALA A 165 26.93 -4.06 -9.15
C ALA A 165 27.83 -5.08 -8.44
N GLU A 166 29.08 -4.71 -8.20
CA GLU A 166 30.10 -5.56 -7.58
C GLU A 166 31.19 -4.72 -6.91
N GLN A 167 31.70 -5.20 -5.77
CA GLN A 167 32.92 -4.64 -5.18
C GLN A 167 34.14 -5.30 -5.83
N VAL A 168 35.13 -4.48 -6.19
CA VAL A 168 36.34 -4.94 -6.87
C VAL A 168 37.55 -4.82 -5.94
N THR A 169 38.49 -5.76 -6.05
CA THR A 169 39.70 -5.77 -5.22
C THR A 169 41.00 -5.84 -5.99
N THR A 170 40.93 -6.28 -7.25
CA THR A 170 42.07 -6.36 -8.17
C THR A 170 41.77 -5.61 -9.47
N GLU A 171 42.82 -5.31 -10.24
CA GLU A 171 42.68 -4.70 -11.57
C GLU A 171 41.87 -5.58 -12.54
N ALA A 172 42.05 -6.91 -12.45
CA ALA A 172 41.28 -7.86 -13.24
C ALA A 172 39.79 -7.83 -12.91
N ASP A 173 39.43 -7.75 -11.61
CA ASP A 173 38.04 -7.59 -11.17
C ASP A 173 37.43 -6.29 -11.72
N LEU A 174 38.21 -5.19 -11.68
CA LEU A 174 37.76 -3.88 -12.17
C LEU A 174 37.45 -3.89 -13.67
N ALA A 175 38.32 -4.48 -14.48
CA ALA A 175 38.08 -4.62 -15.92
C ALA A 175 36.82 -5.46 -16.19
N GLY A 176 36.72 -6.63 -15.53
CA GLY A 176 35.57 -7.53 -15.68
C GLY A 176 34.25 -6.88 -15.25
N ALA A 177 34.23 -6.17 -14.12
CA ALA A 177 33.03 -5.47 -13.64
C ALA A 177 32.60 -4.34 -14.57
N ARG A 178 33.55 -3.60 -15.16
CA ARG A 178 33.24 -2.56 -16.17
C ARG A 178 32.64 -3.17 -17.43
N ASP A 179 33.18 -4.28 -17.93
CA ASP A 179 32.63 -5.00 -19.07
C ASP A 179 31.22 -5.53 -18.76
N ALA A 180 31.00 -6.06 -17.55
CA ALA A 180 29.70 -6.53 -17.10
C ALA A 180 28.65 -5.40 -17.00
N VAL A 181 29.05 -4.20 -16.58
CA VAL A 181 28.19 -3.01 -16.62
C VAL A 181 27.89 -2.61 -18.07
N ALA A 182 28.92 -2.52 -18.93
CA ALA A 182 28.76 -2.11 -20.32
C ALA A 182 27.93 -3.08 -21.17
N ALA A 183 27.92 -4.37 -20.82
CA ALA A 183 27.13 -5.39 -21.50
C ALA A 183 25.61 -5.27 -21.27
N VAL A 184 25.18 -4.50 -20.27
CA VAL A 184 23.76 -4.34 -19.92
C VAL A 184 23.20 -3.07 -20.57
N ASP A 185 22.13 -3.22 -21.35
CA ASP A 185 21.30 -2.07 -21.76
C ASP A 185 20.51 -1.56 -20.54
N GLU A 186 21.05 -0.52 -19.90
CA GLU A 186 20.46 0.08 -18.70
C GLU A 186 19.03 0.60 -18.95
N ASP A 187 18.72 1.14 -20.13
CA ASP A 187 17.38 1.66 -20.43
C ASP A 187 16.35 0.53 -20.51
N ALA A 188 16.69 -0.54 -21.26
CA ALA A 188 15.84 -1.71 -21.35
C ALA A 188 15.68 -2.41 -19.98
N ALA A 189 16.76 -2.49 -19.19
CA ALA A 189 16.73 -3.04 -17.85
C ALA A 189 15.82 -2.21 -16.92
N ARG A 190 15.95 -0.87 -16.93
CA ARG A 190 15.10 0.05 -16.15
C ARG A 190 13.63 -0.08 -16.51
N LEU A 191 13.31 -0.19 -17.80
CA LEU A 191 11.93 -0.33 -18.26
C LEU A 191 11.31 -1.64 -17.76
N ARG A 192 12.08 -2.74 -17.76
CA ARG A 192 11.63 -4.02 -17.18
C ARG A 192 11.53 -3.99 -15.66
N LEU A 193 12.46 -3.32 -14.97
CA LEU A 193 12.44 -3.14 -13.53
C LEU A 193 11.33 -2.21 -13.04
N ALA A 194 10.81 -1.34 -13.92
CA ALA A 194 9.65 -0.50 -13.63
C ALA A 194 8.35 -1.32 -13.48
N VAL A 195 8.29 -2.54 -14.02
CA VAL A 195 7.19 -3.50 -13.77
C VAL A 195 7.37 -4.12 -12.38
N LYS A 196 6.29 -4.22 -11.61
CA LYS A 196 6.35 -4.81 -10.26
C LYS A 196 6.76 -6.28 -10.37
N GLU A 197 7.64 -6.73 -9.47
CA GLU A 197 8.16 -8.10 -9.51
C GLU A 197 7.08 -9.16 -9.27
N GLN A 198 6.07 -8.82 -8.47
CA GLN A 198 5.01 -9.73 -8.04
C GLN A 198 3.65 -9.21 -8.48
N ASP A 199 3.42 -9.11 -9.80
CA ASP A 199 2.11 -8.79 -10.37
C ASP A 199 1.15 -9.99 -10.33
N ASP A 200 -0.14 -9.72 -10.20
CA ASP A 200 -1.18 -10.76 -10.15
C ASP A 200 -1.28 -11.53 -11.48
N PHE A 201 -2.06 -12.61 -11.52
CA PHE A 201 -2.08 -13.51 -12.67
C PHE A 201 -2.51 -12.76 -13.93
N PHE A 202 -3.64 -12.06 -13.85
CA PHE A 202 -4.14 -11.32 -15.00
C PHE A 202 -3.17 -10.21 -15.42
N THR A 203 -2.69 -9.42 -14.46
CA THR A 203 -1.73 -8.33 -14.74
C THR A 203 -0.46 -8.87 -15.40
N THR A 204 0.12 -9.96 -14.89
CA THR A 204 1.36 -10.55 -15.42
C THR A 204 1.25 -10.90 -16.91
N TYR A 205 0.20 -11.61 -17.30
CA TYR A 205 0.07 -12.15 -18.65
C TYR A 205 -0.63 -11.19 -19.62
N ALA A 206 -1.65 -10.46 -19.17
CA ALA A 206 -2.47 -9.61 -20.02
C ALA A 206 -2.04 -8.14 -20.04
N VAL A 207 -1.17 -7.69 -19.12
CA VAL A 207 -0.77 -6.27 -19.01
C VAL A 207 0.75 -6.11 -19.03
N SER A 208 1.46 -6.76 -18.10
CA SER A 208 2.91 -6.62 -17.90
C SER A 208 3.75 -7.13 -19.08
N SER A 209 3.16 -7.97 -19.94
CA SER A 209 3.78 -8.46 -21.17
C SER A 209 4.01 -7.38 -22.24
N TRP A 210 3.21 -6.30 -22.25
CA TRP A 210 3.29 -5.26 -23.28
C TRP A 210 3.19 -3.82 -22.75
N SER A 211 2.76 -3.60 -21.50
CA SER A 211 2.77 -2.28 -20.86
C SER A 211 4.14 -1.56 -20.85
N PRO A 212 5.31 -2.23 -20.83
CA PRO A 212 6.59 -1.56 -21.08
C PRO A 212 6.64 -0.75 -22.38
N LEU A 213 6.01 -1.24 -23.46
CA LEU A 213 5.95 -0.52 -24.73
C LEU A 213 5.14 0.77 -24.60
N VAL A 214 4.02 0.71 -23.86
CA VAL A 214 3.17 1.85 -23.56
C VAL A 214 3.90 2.85 -22.66
N THR A 215 4.59 2.37 -21.62
CA THR A 215 5.41 3.19 -20.72
C THR A 215 6.49 3.95 -21.50
N ARG A 216 7.18 3.27 -22.42
CA ARG A 216 8.17 3.89 -23.31
C ARG A 216 7.52 4.93 -24.22
N ALA A 217 6.36 4.65 -24.80
CA ALA A 217 5.64 5.60 -25.64
C ALA A 217 5.19 6.84 -24.84
N ALA A 218 4.63 6.65 -23.65
CA ALA A 218 4.23 7.74 -22.74
C ALA A 218 5.42 8.62 -22.33
N ALA A 219 6.58 8.01 -22.03
CA ALA A 219 7.80 8.74 -21.74
C ALA A 219 8.29 9.58 -22.94
N ARG A 220 8.23 9.02 -24.16
CA ARG A 220 8.58 9.76 -25.40
C ARG A 220 7.63 10.93 -25.67
N LEU A 221 6.35 10.76 -25.37
CA LEU A 221 5.33 11.81 -25.44
C LEU A 221 5.41 12.82 -24.29
N ARG A 222 6.35 12.63 -23.35
CA ARG A 222 6.57 13.48 -22.16
C ARG A 222 5.32 13.60 -21.28
N LEU A 223 4.48 12.57 -21.26
CA LEU A 223 3.36 12.50 -20.33
C LEU A 223 3.90 12.39 -18.89
N THR A 224 3.21 13.03 -17.95
CA THR A 224 3.49 12.84 -16.52
C THR A 224 2.73 11.62 -16.01
N PRO A 225 3.20 10.93 -14.94
CA PRO A 225 2.45 9.84 -14.32
C PRO A 225 1.02 10.24 -13.98
N THR A 226 0.83 11.42 -13.36
CA THR A 226 -0.50 11.96 -13.03
C THR A 226 -1.39 12.17 -14.27
N ALA A 227 -0.83 12.55 -15.43
CA ALA A 227 -1.61 12.67 -16.65
C ALA A 227 -2.09 11.30 -17.15
N VAL A 228 -1.26 10.27 -17.03
CA VAL A 228 -1.63 8.88 -17.36
C VAL A 228 -2.71 8.36 -16.39
N THR A 229 -2.59 8.65 -15.09
CA THR A 229 -3.66 8.38 -14.10
C THR A 229 -4.97 9.08 -14.49
N GLY A 230 -4.91 10.35 -14.91
CA GLY A 230 -6.10 11.07 -15.39
C GLY A 230 -6.76 10.40 -16.61
N LEU A 231 -5.95 9.89 -17.54
CA LEU A 231 -6.46 9.15 -18.70
C LEU A 231 -7.09 7.81 -18.29
N SER A 232 -6.51 7.09 -17.31
CA SER A 232 -7.09 5.84 -16.79
C SER A 232 -8.45 6.09 -16.12
N VAL A 233 -8.60 7.20 -15.39
CA VAL A 233 -9.88 7.65 -14.82
C VAL A 233 -10.91 7.95 -15.90
N LEU A 234 -10.53 8.68 -16.96
CA LEU A 234 -11.43 8.99 -18.07
C LEU A 234 -11.96 7.71 -18.74
N PHE A 235 -11.09 6.72 -18.95
CA PHE A 235 -11.45 5.42 -19.53
C PHE A 235 -12.45 4.67 -18.64
N ALA A 236 -12.23 4.67 -17.31
CA ALA A 236 -13.14 4.04 -16.38
C ALA A 236 -14.52 4.73 -16.32
N VAL A 237 -14.56 6.07 -16.37
CA VAL A 237 -15.83 6.83 -16.44
C VAL A 237 -16.56 6.52 -17.75
N ALA A 238 -15.86 6.51 -18.88
CA ALA A 238 -16.45 6.13 -20.15
C ALA A 238 -16.97 4.68 -20.14
N ALA A 239 -16.24 3.75 -19.54
CA ALA A 239 -16.68 2.37 -19.35
C ALA A 239 -17.95 2.30 -18.48
N ALA A 240 -18.01 3.03 -17.36
CA ALA A 240 -19.19 3.08 -16.50
C ALA A 240 -20.43 3.64 -17.24
N LEU A 241 -20.26 4.68 -18.05
CA LEU A 241 -21.33 5.24 -18.88
C LEU A 241 -21.80 4.26 -19.97
N LEU A 242 -20.89 3.48 -20.55
CA LEU A 242 -21.23 2.41 -21.50
C LEU A 242 -21.98 1.26 -20.81
N PHE A 243 -21.54 0.83 -19.62
CA PHE A 243 -22.27 -0.17 -18.83
C PHE A 243 -23.67 0.31 -18.44
N TRP A 244 -23.84 1.60 -18.15
CA TRP A 244 -25.16 2.19 -17.91
C TRP A 244 -26.10 2.11 -19.12
N GLN A 245 -25.58 2.10 -20.35
CA GLN A 245 -26.43 1.91 -21.53
C GLN A 245 -27.03 0.50 -21.63
N ALA A 246 -26.37 -0.50 -21.03
CA ALA A 246 -26.79 -1.90 -20.93
C ALA A 246 -27.07 -2.65 -22.26
N SER A 247 -26.81 -2.05 -23.42
CA SER A 247 -26.85 -2.75 -24.70
C SER A 247 -25.62 -3.65 -24.87
N ARG A 248 -25.75 -4.77 -25.59
CA ARG A 248 -24.64 -5.73 -25.77
C ARG A 248 -23.37 -5.05 -26.31
N VAL A 249 -23.52 -4.19 -27.32
CA VAL A 249 -22.39 -3.44 -27.90
C VAL A 249 -21.76 -2.52 -26.86
N ALA A 250 -22.57 -1.78 -26.10
CA ALA A 250 -22.05 -0.90 -25.06
C ALA A 250 -21.35 -1.69 -23.94
N MET A 251 -21.86 -2.85 -23.54
CA MET A 251 -21.22 -3.72 -22.55
C MET A 251 -19.86 -4.24 -23.02
N VAL A 252 -19.73 -4.64 -24.30
CA VAL A 252 -18.45 -5.06 -24.90
C VAL A 252 -17.46 -3.89 -24.93
N LEU A 253 -17.87 -2.73 -25.45
CA LEU A 253 -17.02 -1.55 -25.52
C LEU A 253 -16.61 -1.06 -24.12
N GLY A 254 -17.53 -1.14 -23.15
CA GLY A 254 -17.27 -0.85 -21.74
C GLY A 254 -16.21 -1.78 -21.17
N GLY A 255 -16.30 -3.08 -21.44
CA GLY A 255 -15.27 -4.05 -21.04
C GLY A 255 -13.90 -3.78 -21.66
N VAL A 256 -13.86 -3.40 -22.94
CA VAL A 256 -12.60 -3.01 -23.62
C VAL A 256 -12.00 -1.75 -23.00
N LEU A 257 -12.79 -0.68 -22.81
CA LEU A 257 -12.31 0.55 -22.18
C LEU A 257 -11.88 0.32 -20.73
N LEU A 258 -12.57 -0.54 -20.00
CA LEU A 258 -12.22 -0.93 -18.64
C LEU A 258 -10.83 -1.59 -18.61
N TYR A 259 -10.59 -2.54 -19.50
CA TYR A 259 -9.29 -3.20 -19.64
C TYR A 259 -8.17 -2.22 -20.03
N LEU A 260 -8.39 -1.37 -21.04
CA LEU A 260 -7.40 -0.37 -21.45
C LEU A 260 -7.13 0.66 -20.34
N GLY A 261 -8.15 1.07 -19.59
CA GLY A 261 -8.02 1.90 -18.41
C GLY A 261 -7.14 1.25 -17.34
N PHE A 262 -7.31 -0.06 -17.09
CA PHE A 262 -6.46 -0.82 -16.17
C PHE A 262 -5.01 -0.95 -16.64
N VAL A 263 -4.77 -1.02 -17.96
CA VAL A 263 -3.41 -0.98 -18.49
C VAL A 263 -2.76 0.38 -18.19
N LEU A 264 -3.47 1.48 -18.45
CA LEU A 264 -2.97 2.83 -18.20
C LEU A 264 -2.68 3.06 -16.71
N ASP A 265 -3.52 2.53 -15.84
CA ASP A 265 -3.31 2.50 -14.40
C ASP A 265 -2.02 1.78 -14.00
N CYS A 266 -1.71 0.65 -14.63
CA CYS A 266 -0.42 0.00 -14.40
C CYS A 266 0.76 0.82 -14.96
N VAL A 267 0.54 1.52 -16.08
CA VAL A 267 1.54 2.32 -16.79
C VAL A 267 1.91 3.59 -16.04
N ASP A 268 1.01 4.23 -15.28
CA ASP A 268 1.37 5.45 -14.55
C ASP A 268 2.47 5.19 -13.50
N GLY A 269 2.37 4.10 -12.74
CA GLY A 269 3.34 3.70 -11.75
C GLY A 269 4.62 3.16 -12.39
N GLN A 270 4.52 2.47 -13.53
CA GLN A 270 5.68 2.09 -14.33
C GLN A 270 6.41 3.34 -14.85
N LEU A 271 5.68 4.33 -15.36
CA LEU A 271 6.22 5.58 -15.85
C LEU A 271 6.87 6.40 -14.74
N ALA A 272 6.27 6.43 -13.55
CA ALA A 272 6.83 7.09 -12.37
C ALA A 272 8.18 6.47 -11.96
N ARG A 273 8.26 5.13 -11.90
CA ARG A 273 9.51 4.40 -11.60
C ARG A 273 10.56 4.55 -12.70
N TYR A 274 10.14 4.44 -13.96
CA TYR A 274 11.03 4.53 -15.12
C TYR A 274 11.60 5.94 -15.28
N THR A 275 10.76 6.98 -15.21
CA THR A 275 11.18 8.39 -15.33
C THR A 275 11.70 8.98 -14.04
N ARG A 276 11.61 8.24 -12.93
CA ARG A 276 12.07 8.67 -11.59
C ARG A 276 11.33 9.92 -11.08
N LYS A 277 10.09 10.09 -11.52
CA LYS A 277 9.19 11.20 -11.16
C LYS A 277 8.05 10.63 -10.32
N PHE A 278 8.25 10.56 -9.02
CA PHE A 278 7.20 10.20 -8.07
C PHE A 278 7.27 11.12 -6.86
N ASP A 279 6.11 11.32 -6.24
CA ASP A 279 5.97 12.01 -4.97
C ASP A 279 4.87 11.33 -4.15
N ALA A 280 4.83 11.63 -2.85
CA ALA A 280 3.88 11.04 -1.92
C ALA A 280 2.42 11.37 -2.27
N PHE A 281 2.15 12.59 -2.78
CA PHE A 281 0.81 13.01 -3.16
C PHE A 281 0.31 12.26 -4.40
N GLY A 282 1.14 12.05 -5.42
CA GLY A 282 0.86 11.27 -6.61
C GLY A 282 0.56 9.81 -6.28
N GLY A 283 1.31 9.20 -5.35
CA GLY A 283 1.02 7.86 -4.85
C GLY A 283 -0.31 7.76 -4.08
N TRP A 284 -0.67 8.80 -3.33
CA TRP A 284 -1.99 8.91 -2.70
C TRP A 284 -3.11 9.07 -3.74
N LEU A 285 -2.91 9.94 -4.74
CA LEU A 285 -3.88 10.24 -5.79
C LEU A 285 -4.18 8.99 -6.62
N ASP A 286 -3.15 8.23 -6.98
CA ASP A 286 -3.25 6.92 -7.64
C ASP A 286 -4.16 5.98 -6.84
N THR A 287 -3.88 5.84 -5.53
CA THR A 287 -4.69 5.00 -4.62
C THR A 287 -6.14 5.48 -4.55
N MET A 288 -6.40 6.79 -4.54
CA MET A 288 -7.77 7.32 -4.53
C MET A 288 -8.48 7.10 -5.86
N ALA A 289 -7.79 7.36 -6.98
CA ALA A 289 -8.31 7.19 -8.32
C ALA A 289 -8.73 5.74 -8.56
N ASP A 290 -7.93 4.79 -8.11
CA ASP A 290 -8.22 3.36 -8.18
C ASP A 290 -9.55 2.95 -7.56
N ARG A 291 -9.84 3.51 -6.38
CA ARG A 291 -11.09 3.23 -5.68
C ARG A 291 -12.25 3.95 -6.33
N ALA A 292 -12.04 5.19 -6.77
CA ALA A 292 -13.05 5.95 -7.47
C ALA A 292 -13.50 5.27 -8.78
N LYS A 293 -12.55 4.80 -9.58
CA LYS A 293 -12.79 4.06 -10.83
C LYS A 293 -13.59 2.78 -10.58
N GLU A 294 -13.16 1.97 -9.61
CA GLU A 294 -13.81 0.70 -9.28
C GLU A 294 -15.29 0.89 -8.91
N TYR A 295 -15.60 1.87 -8.05
CA TYR A 295 -16.97 2.11 -7.62
C TYR A 295 -17.83 2.84 -8.67
N ALA A 296 -17.23 3.68 -9.52
CA ALA A 296 -17.93 4.24 -10.67
C ALA A 296 -18.42 3.15 -11.62
N VAL A 297 -17.60 2.12 -11.86
CA VAL A 297 -17.95 0.96 -12.68
C VAL A 297 -19.10 0.16 -12.05
N TYR A 298 -19.08 -0.05 -10.73
CA TYR A 298 -20.17 -0.74 -10.03
C TYR A 298 -21.49 0.03 -10.15
N ALA A 299 -21.45 1.36 -10.01
CA ALA A 299 -22.61 2.23 -10.19
C ALA A 299 -23.14 2.17 -11.62
N GLY A 300 -22.26 2.21 -12.63
CA GLY A 300 -22.64 2.08 -14.04
C GLY A 300 -23.33 0.75 -14.36
N LEU A 301 -22.81 -0.36 -13.85
CA LEU A 301 -23.43 -1.68 -13.99
C LEU A 301 -24.79 -1.77 -13.28
N ALA A 302 -24.90 -1.21 -12.06
CA ALA A 302 -26.14 -1.23 -11.28
C ALA A 302 -27.23 -0.38 -11.94
N ALA A 303 -26.90 0.86 -12.32
CA ALA A 303 -27.81 1.77 -12.98
C ALA A 303 -28.23 1.24 -14.36
N GLY A 304 -27.31 0.62 -15.10
CA GLY A 304 -27.62 0.00 -16.40
C GLY A 304 -28.58 -1.17 -16.25
N ALA A 305 -28.34 -2.07 -15.30
CA ALA A 305 -29.23 -3.19 -15.00
C ALA A 305 -30.61 -2.73 -14.51
N GLU A 306 -30.68 -1.70 -13.65
CA GLU A 306 -31.94 -1.08 -13.23
C GLU A 306 -32.72 -0.51 -14.42
N ARG A 307 -32.05 0.20 -15.33
CA ARG A 307 -32.67 0.80 -16.52
C ARG A 307 -33.38 -0.22 -17.41
N ILE A 308 -32.86 -1.46 -17.47
CA ILE A 308 -33.46 -2.57 -18.23
C ILE A 308 -34.35 -3.46 -17.36
N GLY A 309 -34.72 -3.02 -16.16
CA GLY A 309 -35.68 -3.69 -15.28
C GLY A 309 -35.15 -4.92 -14.54
N LEU A 310 -33.83 -5.09 -14.42
CA LEU A 310 -33.26 -6.20 -13.67
C LEU A 310 -33.26 -5.90 -12.16
N PRO A 311 -33.88 -6.76 -11.32
CA PRO A 311 -33.94 -6.53 -9.88
C PRO A 311 -32.58 -6.77 -9.22
N TYR A 312 -32.42 -6.26 -7.99
CA TYR A 312 -31.29 -6.50 -7.10
C TYR A 312 -29.91 -6.00 -7.55
N ALA A 313 -29.79 -5.29 -8.68
CA ALA A 313 -28.50 -4.76 -9.13
C ALA A 313 -27.88 -3.75 -8.13
N TRP A 314 -28.67 -2.82 -7.62
CA TRP A 314 -28.22 -1.89 -6.57
C TRP A 314 -27.86 -2.57 -5.25
N PRO A 315 -28.68 -3.48 -4.67
CA PRO A 315 -28.26 -4.29 -3.54
C PRO A 315 -26.93 -5.02 -3.73
N LEU A 316 -26.68 -5.58 -4.93
CA LEU A 316 -25.41 -6.23 -5.25
C LEU A 316 -24.24 -5.24 -5.33
N ALA A 317 -24.43 -4.06 -5.91
CA ALA A 317 -23.41 -3.01 -5.93
C ALA A 317 -23.12 -2.46 -4.52
N ILE A 318 -24.15 -2.28 -3.69
CA ILE A 318 -24.01 -1.91 -2.28
C ILE A 318 -23.23 -3.01 -1.54
N ALA A 319 -23.60 -4.28 -1.67
CA ALA A 319 -22.85 -5.38 -1.07
C ALA A 319 -21.38 -5.39 -1.55
N ALA A 320 -21.14 -5.15 -2.84
CA ALA A 320 -19.81 -5.12 -3.42
C ALA A 320 -18.93 -3.99 -2.84
N ILE A 321 -19.43 -2.75 -2.74
CA ILE A 321 -18.65 -1.63 -2.17
C ILE A 321 -18.37 -1.86 -0.68
N ILE A 322 -19.33 -2.39 0.09
CA ILE A 322 -19.14 -2.71 1.52
C ILE A 322 -18.04 -3.76 1.68
N LEU A 323 -18.20 -4.88 0.98
CA LEU A 323 -17.28 -6.01 1.03
C LEU A 323 -15.87 -5.62 0.58
N GLN A 324 -15.76 -4.92 -0.54
CA GLN A 324 -14.47 -4.55 -1.12
C GLN A 324 -13.76 -3.48 -0.28
N THR A 325 -14.50 -2.55 0.32
CA THR A 325 -13.94 -1.59 1.26
C THR A 325 -13.40 -2.31 2.50
N ALA A 326 -14.21 -3.13 3.16
CA ALA A 326 -13.80 -3.86 4.37
C ALA A 326 -12.58 -4.77 4.10
N ARG A 327 -12.55 -5.45 2.95
CA ARG A 327 -11.44 -6.31 2.55
C ARG A 327 -10.17 -5.52 2.30
N HIS A 328 -10.22 -4.43 1.55
CA HIS A 328 -9.04 -3.60 1.32
C HIS A 328 -8.53 -2.95 2.60
N MET A 329 -9.40 -2.52 3.52
CA MET A 329 -8.97 -2.03 4.84
C MET A 329 -8.24 -3.12 5.62
N THR A 330 -8.75 -4.35 5.58
CA THR A 330 -8.08 -5.53 6.14
C THR A 330 -6.73 -5.77 5.44
N ASP A 331 -6.65 -5.63 4.12
CA ASP A 331 -5.41 -5.76 3.35
C ASP A 331 -4.34 -4.74 3.79
N THR A 332 -4.71 -3.47 3.88
CA THR A 332 -3.80 -2.39 4.30
C THR A 332 -3.28 -2.61 5.71
N TRP A 333 -4.16 -2.87 6.70
CA TRP A 333 -3.72 -3.06 8.08
C TRP A 333 -2.91 -4.33 8.29
N TYR A 334 -3.21 -5.39 7.53
CA TYR A 334 -2.36 -6.58 7.53
C TYR A 334 -0.99 -6.30 6.92
N GLY A 335 -0.91 -5.50 5.85
CA GLY A 335 0.35 -5.04 5.25
C GLY A 335 1.19 -4.27 6.27
N ALA A 336 0.59 -3.28 6.95
CA ALA A 336 1.25 -2.51 8.00
C ALA A 336 1.72 -3.40 9.16
N LEU A 337 0.90 -4.37 9.59
CA LEU A 337 1.28 -5.37 10.59
C LEU A 337 2.47 -6.22 10.12
N HIS A 338 2.48 -6.61 8.85
CA HIS A 338 3.53 -7.43 8.28
C HIS A 338 4.85 -6.67 8.21
N ASP A 339 4.80 -5.37 7.86
CA ASP A 339 5.94 -4.46 7.84
C ASP A 339 6.49 -4.22 9.25
N GLU A 340 5.61 -4.01 10.24
CA GLU A 340 6.02 -3.87 11.65
C GLU A 340 6.68 -5.16 12.17
N ALA A 341 6.12 -6.33 11.81
CA ALA A 341 6.71 -7.60 12.16
C ALA A 341 8.04 -7.88 11.42
N ALA A 342 8.26 -7.28 10.25
CA ALA A 342 9.54 -7.34 9.54
C ALA A 342 10.57 -6.38 10.16
N ALA A 343 10.14 -5.24 10.70
CA ALA A 343 10.99 -4.29 11.40
C ALA A 343 11.41 -4.77 12.80
N ARG A 344 10.65 -5.70 13.41
CA ARG A 344 10.95 -6.30 14.72
C ARG A 344 11.06 -7.82 14.63
N PRO A 345 12.11 -8.35 14.00
CA PRO A 345 12.30 -9.79 13.88
C PRO A 345 12.43 -10.43 15.27
N SER A 346 11.46 -11.26 15.66
CA SER A 346 11.55 -12.10 16.85
C SER A 346 12.29 -13.40 16.50
N PRO A 347 13.05 -14.00 17.45
CA PRO A 347 13.58 -15.36 17.28
C PRO A 347 12.45 -16.28 16.81
N ALA A 348 12.62 -16.89 15.63
CA ALA A 348 11.56 -17.65 14.99
C ALA A 348 11.11 -18.77 15.93
N ALA A 349 9.85 -18.75 16.36
CA ALA A 349 9.27 -19.89 17.05
C ALA A 349 9.29 -21.09 16.08
N SER A 350 10.10 -22.09 16.39
CA SER A 350 10.37 -23.26 15.53
C SER A 350 9.20 -24.26 15.47
N GLY A 351 8.03 -23.89 15.97
CA GLY A 351 6.87 -24.78 16.07
C GLY A 351 5.53 -24.07 15.99
N GLY A 352 4.47 -24.85 15.68
CA GLY A 352 3.09 -24.38 15.64
C GLY A 352 2.53 -24.11 14.24
N VAL A 353 1.23 -23.78 14.20
CA VAL A 353 0.49 -23.57 12.94
C VAL A 353 1.07 -22.41 12.13
N GLY A 354 1.48 -21.32 12.78
CA GLY A 354 2.11 -20.17 12.12
C GLY A 354 3.40 -20.52 11.37
N ALA A 355 4.31 -21.26 12.01
CA ALA A 355 5.56 -21.71 11.39
C ALA A 355 5.29 -22.60 10.14
N ARG A 356 4.30 -23.51 10.23
CA ARG A 356 3.88 -24.35 9.09
C ARG A 356 3.27 -23.52 7.96
N LEU A 357 2.45 -22.53 8.27
CA LEU A 357 1.86 -21.61 7.27
C LEU A 357 2.92 -20.77 6.58
N THR A 358 3.92 -20.28 7.32
CA THR A 358 5.07 -19.55 6.78
C THR A 358 5.89 -20.44 5.86
N ALA A 359 6.28 -21.64 6.31
CA ALA A 359 7.02 -22.59 5.49
C ALA A 359 6.27 -22.98 4.20
N ALA A 360 4.96 -23.24 4.28
CA ALA A 360 4.12 -23.54 3.12
C ALA A 360 3.97 -22.35 2.16
N SER A 361 4.10 -21.12 2.67
CA SER A 361 4.07 -19.90 1.85
C SER A 361 5.40 -19.70 1.14
N VAL A 362 6.51 -19.82 1.86
CA VAL A 362 7.87 -19.76 1.30
C VAL A 362 8.04 -20.81 0.21
N LYS A 363 7.60 -22.05 0.45
CA LYS A 363 7.63 -23.12 -0.55
C LYS A 363 6.79 -22.81 -1.80
N ALA A 364 5.60 -22.22 -1.62
CA ALA A 364 4.76 -21.85 -2.76
C ALA A 364 5.33 -20.64 -3.53
N GLN A 365 5.96 -19.69 -2.82
CA GLN A 365 6.63 -18.53 -3.42
C GLN A 365 7.90 -18.90 -4.17
N SER A 366 8.62 -19.95 -3.76
CA SER A 366 9.79 -20.44 -4.50
C SER A 366 9.41 -21.16 -5.80
N GLN A 367 8.20 -21.75 -5.87
CA GLN A 367 7.63 -22.38 -7.06
C GLN A 367 6.90 -21.37 -7.96
N ARG A 368 7.57 -20.26 -8.30
CA ARG A 368 7.01 -19.20 -9.16
C ARG A 368 6.51 -19.77 -10.48
N GLY A 369 5.31 -19.36 -10.90
CA GLY A 369 4.68 -19.80 -12.15
C GLY A 369 3.94 -21.14 -12.07
N SER A 370 4.01 -21.87 -10.96
CA SER A 370 3.22 -23.10 -10.77
C SER A 370 1.71 -22.83 -10.65
N VAL A 371 0.89 -23.84 -10.93
CA VAL A 371 -0.57 -23.76 -10.76
C VAL A 371 -0.95 -23.41 -9.31
N ILE A 372 -0.25 -23.98 -8.33
CA ILE A 372 -0.49 -23.71 -6.90
C ILE A 372 -0.14 -22.25 -6.56
N TYR A 373 0.97 -21.74 -7.10
CA TYR A 373 1.35 -20.34 -6.95
C TYR A 373 0.25 -19.42 -7.47
N TRP A 374 -0.25 -19.65 -8.69
CA TRP A 374 -1.30 -18.82 -9.28
C TRP A 374 -2.65 -18.98 -8.58
N ALA A 375 -3.05 -20.20 -8.22
CA ALA A 375 -4.29 -20.43 -7.47
C ALA A 375 -4.31 -19.65 -6.15
N LYS A 376 -3.19 -19.62 -5.40
CA LYS A 376 -3.05 -18.83 -4.17
C LYS A 376 -3.13 -17.33 -4.39
N ARG A 377 -2.75 -16.82 -5.56
CA ARG A 377 -2.82 -15.40 -5.89
C ARG A 377 -4.21 -15.00 -6.38
N ILE A 378 -4.82 -15.82 -7.23
CA ILE A 378 -6.16 -15.59 -7.78
C ILE A 378 -7.24 -15.67 -6.70
N VAL A 379 -7.13 -16.59 -5.73
CA VAL A 379 -8.15 -16.77 -4.67
C VAL A 379 -8.29 -15.54 -3.77
N VAL A 380 -7.27 -14.68 -3.69
CA VAL A 380 -7.32 -13.40 -2.97
C VAL A 380 -8.12 -12.35 -3.75
N PHE A 381 -8.55 -12.67 -4.97
CA PHE A 381 -9.30 -11.82 -5.90
C PHE A 381 -8.71 -10.40 -6.02
N PRO A 382 -7.46 -10.28 -6.50
CA PRO A 382 -6.77 -9.00 -6.65
C PRO A 382 -7.43 -8.08 -7.68
N ILE A 383 -6.93 -6.85 -7.81
CA ILE A 383 -7.52 -5.83 -8.69
C ILE A 383 -7.57 -6.38 -10.14
N GLY A 384 -6.47 -6.89 -10.68
CA GLY A 384 -6.43 -7.37 -12.06
C GLY A 384 -7.51 -8.43 -12.37
N GLU A 385 -7.68 -9.41 -11.48
CA GLU A 385 -8.68 -10.47 -11.61
C GLU A 385 -10.12 -9.94 -11.53
N ARG A 386 -10.37 -8.92 -10.69
CA ARG A 386 -11.68 -8.27 -10.62
C ARG A 386 -12.00 -7.52 -11.91
N TRP A 387 -11.05 -6.76 -12.42
CA TRP A 387 -11.22 -5.99 -13.66
C TRP A 387 -11.41 -6.92 -14.85
N ALA A 388 -10.67 -8.03 -14.92
CA ALA A 388 -10.87 -9.08 -15.91
C ALA A 388 -12.26 -9.71 -15.82
N LEU A 389 -12.69 -10.09 -14.61
CA LEU A 389 -14.02 -10.66 -14.39
C LEU A 389 -15.11 -9.68 -14.84
N ILE A 390 -15.01 -8.41 -14.49
CA ILE A 390 -15.99 -7.40 -14.89
C ILE A 390 -15.99 -7.23 -16.40
N ALA A 391 -14.83 -6.99 -17.01
CA ALA A 391 -14.71 -6.72 -18.45
C ALA A 391 -15.26 -7.87 -19.29
N VAL A 392 -14.91 -9.12 -18.94
CA VAL A 392 -15.34 -10.31 -19.67
C VAL A 392 -16.81 -10.61 -19.38
N LEU A 393 -17.20 -10.71 -18.11
CA LEU A 393 -18.55 -11.16 -17.78
C LEU A 393 -19.61 -10.15 -18.22
N ALA A 394 -19.34 -8.84 -18.09
CA ALA A 394 -20.24 -7.80 -18.60
C ALA A 394 -20.44 -7.94 -20.12
N ALA A 395 -19.37 -8.17 -20.88
CA ALA A 395 -19.43 -8.33 -22.33
C ALA A 395 -20.33 -9.51 -22.77
N PHE A 396 -20.40 -10.60 -21.99
CA PHE A 396 -21.21 -11.78 -22.30
C PHE A 396 -22.57 -11.84 -21.58
N THR A 397 -22.79 -11.07 -20.51
CA THR A 397 -24.00 -11.15 -19.68
C THR A 397 -24.65 -9.78 -19.46
N ASP A 398 -24.92 -9.38 -18.22
CA ASP A 398 -25.57 -8.13 -17.83
C ASP A 398 -24.97 -7.63 -16.51
N GLY A 399 -25.28 -6.38 -16.13
CA GLY A 399 -24.73 -5.77 -14.92
C GLY A 399 -25.07 -6.53 -13.63
N ARG A 400 -26.24 -7.15 -13.53
CA ARG A 400 -26.67 -7.89 -12.34
C ARG A 400 -25.83 -9.17 -12.18
N VAL A 401 -25.64 -9.93 -13.25
CA VAL A 401 -24.81 -11.15 -13.22
C VAL A 401 -23.36 -10.82 -12.90
N THR A 402 -22.82 -9.76 -13.52
CA THR A 402 -21.46 -9.29 -13.22
C THR A 402 -21.28 -8.90 -11.76
N LEU A 403 -22.20 -8.12 -11.20
CA LEU A 403 -22.16 -7.72 -9.79
C LEU A 403 -22.36 -8.92 -8.84
N ALA A 404 -23.23 -9.87 -9.17
CA ALA A 404 -23.44 -11.09 -8.39
C ALA A 404 -22.17 -11.94 -8.32
N ALA A 405 -21.50 -12.14 -9.46
CA ALA A 405 -20.22 -12.84 -9.51
C ALA A 405 -19.15 -12.12 -8.70
N LEU A 406 -19.05 -10.79 -8.84
CA LEU A 406 -18.12 -9.96 -8.07
C LEU A 406 -18.33 -10.11 -6.56
N VAL A 407 -19.58 -10.07 -6.08
CA VAL A 407 -19.90 -10.31 -4.66
C VAL A 407 -19.54 -11.74 -4.25
N GLY A 408 -19.91 -12.74 -5.05
CA GLY A 408 -19.65 -14.15 -4.76
C GLY A 408 -18.15 -14.46 -4.61
N PHE A 409 -17.34 -14.08 -5.60
CA PHE A 409 -15.88 -14.25 -5.53
C PHE A 409 -15.25 -13.36 -4.44
N GLY A 410 -15.79 -12.15 -4.23
CA GLY A 410 -15.37 -11.27 -3.14
C GLY A 410 -15.58 -11.90 -1.76
N LEU A 411 -16.69 -12.59 -1.54
CA LEU A 411 -17.01 -13.24 -0.27
C LEU A 411 -16.07 -14.42 0.00
N LEU A 412 -15.81 -15.23 -1.03
CA LEU A 412 -14.84 -16.33 -0.96
C LEU A 412 -13.44 -15.79 -0.62
N ALA A 413 -13.00 -14.73 -1.32
CA ALA A 413 -11.71 -14.09 -1.07
C ALA A 413 -11.62 -13.48 0.33
N ALA A 414 -12.68 -12.82 0.80
CA ALA A 414 -12.74 -12.25 2.15
C ALA A 414 -12.65 -13.34 3.22
N ALA A 415 -13.39 -14.44 3.10
CA ALA A 415 -13.32 -15.57 4.02
C ALA A 415 -11.92 -16.20 4.03
N TYR A 416 -11.35 -16.46 2.85
CA TYR A 416 -10.02 -17.04 2.70
C TYR A 416 -8.93 -16.16 3.34
N THR A 417 -8.92 -14.87 3.00
CA THR A 417 -7.89 -13.93 3.46
C THR A 417 -8.01 -13.62 4.94
N LEU A 418 -9.23 -13.39 5.45
CA LEU A 418 -9.46 -13.10 6.86
C LEU A 418 -9.02 -14.27 7.74
N ALA A 419 -9.40 -15.51 7.38
CA ALA A 419 -9.00 -16.70 8.13
C ALA A 419 -7.47 -16.89 8.12
N LEU A 420 -6.85 -16.90 6.94
CA LEU A 420 -5.42 -17.17 6.81
C LEU A 420 -4.55 -16.09 7.47
N ARG A 421 -4.93 -14.82 7.31
CA ARG A 421 -4.16 -13.71 7.88
C ARG A 421 -4.35 -13.57 9.37
N SER A 422 -5.54 -13.81 9.90
CA SER A 422 -5.75 -13.84 11.35
C SER A 422 -4.92 -14.94 12.01
N LEU A 423 -4.86 -16.14 11.42
CA LEU A 423 -3.99 -17.23 11.89
C LEU A 423 -2.51 -16.85 11.89
N ARG A 424 -2.03 -16.15 10.85
CA ARG A 424 -0.65 -15.67 10.78
C ARG A 424 -0.37 -14.55 11.78
N ALA A 425 -1.28 -13.59 11.92
CA ALA A 425 -1.15 -12.48 12.85
C ALA A 425 -1.05 -12.97 14.30
N LEU A 426 -1.88 -13.95 14.67
CA LEU A 426 -1.80 -14.63 15.98
C LEU A 426 -0.42 -15.23 16.25
N SER A 427 0.26 -15.74 15.23
CA SER A 427 1.61 -16.28 15.37
C SER A 427 2.71 -15.23 15.42
N MET A 428 2.49 -14.05 14.82
CA MET A 428 3.47 -12.96 14.80
C MET A 428 3.60 -12.31 16.18
N ARG A 429 2.51 -12.25 16.96
CA ARG A 429 2.45 -11.59 18.29
C ARG A 429 2.95 -10.15 18.27
N VAL A 430 2.72 -9.47 17.15
CA VAL A 430 2.99 -8.04 16.96
C VAL A 430 1.66 -7.32 16.87
N GLY A 431 1.59 -6.11 17.42
CA GLY A 431 0.49 -5.18 17.19
C GLY A 431 0.97 -4.04 16.30
N VAL A 432 0.10 -3.43 15.51
CA VAL A 432 0.48 -2.31 14.62
C VAL A 432 -0.19 -0.99 14.98
N LEU A 433 -1.41 -1.02 15.53
CA LEU A 433 -2.15 0.22 15.75
C LEU A 433 -1.52 1.15 16.79
N HIS A 434 -0.67 0.63 17.68
CA HIS A 434 0.07 1.43 18.64
C HIS A 434 1.15 2.32 18.03
N THR A 435 1.50 2.14 16.74
CA THR A 435 2.51 2.94 16.03
C THR A 435 1.92 4.16 15.31
N VAL A 436 0.59 4.31 15.34
CA VAL A 436 -0.15 5.36 14.63
C VAL A 436 -1.17 6.04 15.56
N ASP A 437 -1.78 7.15 15.11
CA ASP A 437 -2.94 7.73 15.80
C ASP A 437 -4.17 6.81 15.61
N THR A 438 -4.37 5.90 16.56
CA THR A 438 -5.44 4.91 16.50
C THR A 438 -6.82 5.54 16.38
N MET A 439 -7.11 6.61 17.11
CA MET A 439 -8.44 7.25 17.05
C MET A 439 -8.70 7.88 15.69
N ARG A 440 -7.66 8.42 15.03
CA ARG A 440 -7.76 8.92 13.66
C ARG A 440 -8.06 7.80 12.67
N HIS A 441 -7.38 6.66 12.79
CA HIS A 441 -7.57 5.55 11.87
C HIS A 441 -8.84 4.72 12.14
N ARG A 442 -9.32 4.75 13.38
CA ARG A 442 -10.69 4.37 13.74
C ARG A 442 -11.74 5.37 13.25
N ASP A 443 -11.34 6.54 12.73
CA ASP A 443 -12.21 7.67 12.36
C ASP A 443 -13.19 8.07 13.49
N ASP A 444 -12.73 8.00 14.74
CA ASP A 444 -13.52 8.35 15.93
C ASP A 444 -13.89 9.85 15.88
N GLY A 445 -15.14 10.17 16.15
CA GLY A 445 -15.71 11.50 16.15
C GLY A 445 -15.76 12.16 17.52
N PRO A 446 -16.43 13.33 17.63
CA PRO A 446 -16.41 14.14 18.84
C PRO A 446 -16.97 13.41 20.08
N LEU A 447 -18.00 12.58 19.92
CA LEU A 447 -18.62 11.85 21.03
C LEU A 447 -17.65 10.81 21.59
N VAL A 448 -17.03 9.99 20.74
CA VAL A 448 -16.01 9.03 21.18
C VAL A 448 -14.80 9.74 21.75
N ARG A 449 -14.21 10.70 21.03
CA ARG A 449 -12.96 11.39 21.43
C ARG A 449 -13.11 12.15 22.75
N SER A 450 -14.24 12.80 22.96
CA SER A 450 -14.45 13.70 24.09
C SER A 450 -15.12 13.03 25.28
N VAL A 451 -16.02 12.07 25.06
CA VAL A 451 -16.87 11.51 26.13
C VAL A 451 -16.57 10.04 26.34
N LEU A 452 -16.87 9.17 25.37
CA LEU A 452 -16.90 7.72 25.57
C LEU A 452 -15.51 7.15 25.86
N SER A 453 -14.48 7.69 25.19
CA SER A 453 -13.11 7.22 25.34
C SER A 453 -12.52 7.46 26.73
N ARG A 454 -13.13 8.34 27.56
CA ARG A 454 -12.72 8.58 28.95
C ARG A 454 -12.92 7.36 29.85
N VAL A 455 -13.80 6.42 29.47
CA VAL A 455 -13.97 5.16 30.17
C VAL A 455 -12.67 4.34 30.14
N GLY A 456 -11.94 4.37 29.03
CA GLY A 456 -10.59 3.79 28.93
C GLY A 456 -10.54 2.28 29.22
N ALA A 457 -11.62 1.55 29.01
CA ALA A 457 -11.75 0.15 29.35
C ALA A 457 -12.43 -0.65 28.24
N GLY A 458 -12.32 -1.98 28.32
CA GLY A 458 -12.90 -2.92 27.37
C GLY A 458 -11.92 -3.43 26.33
N TRP A 459 -12.42 -4.27 25.43
CA TRP A 459 -11.61 -4.97 24.44
C TRP A 459 -11.90 -4.41 23.03
N PRO A 460 -10.92 -3.80 22.34
CA PRO A 460 -11.15 -3.09 21.09
C PRO A 460 -11.84 -3.94 20.00
N LEU A 461 -11.25 -5.09 19.67
CA LEU A 461 -11.75 -5.95 18.59
C LEU A 461 -13.11 -6.58 18.90
N PRO A 462 -13.35 -7.20 20.06
CA PRO A 462 -14.66 -7.76 20.41
C PRO A 462 -15.80 -6.75 20.32
N PHE A 463 -15.60 -5.49 20.73
CA PHE A 463 -16.63 -4.47 20.61
C PHE A 463 -16.87 -4.07 19.15
N ALA A 464 -15.82 -3.86 18.35
CA ALA A 464 -15.97 -3.60 16.92
C ALA A 464 -16.65 -4.76 16.17
N ALA A 465 -16.34 -6.00 16.53
CA ALA A 465 -16.97 -7.21 16.01
C ALA A 465 -18.45 -7.28 16.40
N LEU A 466 -18.79 -6.99 17.66
CA LEU A 466 -20.18 -6.94 18.13
C LEU A 466 -21.00 -5.92 17.35
N PHE A 467 -20.44 -4.73 17.08
CA PHE A 467 -21.12 -3.72 16.27
C PHE A 467 -21.33 -4.22 14.83
N THR A 468 -20.33 -4.86 14.24
CA THR A 468 -20.45 -5.45 12.89
C THR A 468 -21.55 -6.52 12.85
N VAL A 469 -21.57 -7.44 13.83
CA VAL A 469 -22.59 -8.50 13.94
C VAL A 469 -23.98 -7.89 14.09
N TYR A 470 -24.14 -6.88 14.95
CA TYR A 470 -25.39 -6.15 15.10
C TYR A 470 -25.82 -5.50 13.76
N ALA A 471 -24.89 -4.86 13.03
CA ALA A 471 -25.21 -4.20 11.77
C ALA A 471 -25.63 -5.20 10.67
N VAL A 472 -24.98 -6.37 10.60
CA VAL A 472 -25.43 -7.49 9.73
C VAL A 472 -26.85 -7.93 10.12
N ALA A 473 -27.10 -8.14 11.42
CA ALA A 473 -28.42 -8.53 11.91
C ALA A 473 -29.48 -7.47 11.62
N ALA A 474 -29.15 -6.19 11.71
CA ALA A 474 -30.04 -5.08 11.37
C ALA A 474 -30.40 -5.07 9.87
N VAL A 475 -29.43 -5.28 8.97
CA VAL A 475 -29.68 -5.44 7.53
C VAL A 475 -30.58 -6.64 7.26
N ALA A 476 -30.29 -7.81 7.86
CA ALA A 476 -31.09 -9.01 7.67
C ALA A 476 -32.52 -8.85 8.21
N ALA A 477 -32.67 -8.25 9.39
CA ALA A 477 -33.97 -8.03 10.02
C ALA A 477 -34.83 -7.01 9.25
N THR A 478 -34.23 -5.93 8.75
CA THR A 478 -34.92 -4.93 7.92
C THR A 478 -35.30 -5.50 6.55
N ALA A 479 -34.41 -6.25 5.89
CA ALA A 479 -34.71 -6.92 4.63
C ALA A 479 -35.83 -7.97 4.77
N ALA A 480 -35.85 -8.75 5.84
CA ALA A 480 -36.83 -9.82 6.06
C ALA A 480 -38.21 -9.31 6.50
N ALA A 481 -38.28 -8.16 7.19
CA ALA A 481 -39.54 -7.61 7.68
C ALA A 481 -40.41 -6.96 6.58
N GLY A 482 -39.87 -6.78 5.37
CA GLY A 482 -40.50 -5.95 4.34
C GLY A 482 -40.70 -4.50 4.81
N PRO A 483 -41.57 -3.70 4.16
CA PRO A 483 -41.84 -2.31 4.54
C PRO A 483 -42.48 -2.09 5.94
N GLY A 484 -42.51 -3.12 6.81
CA GLY A 484 -43.00 -3.05 8.18
C GLY A 484 -41.97 -2.41 9.12
N HIS A 485 -42.30 -1.25 9.66
CA HIS A 485 -41.38 -0.42 10.44
C HIS A 485 -41.07 -1.07 11.80
N ARG A 486 -39.86 -1.60 11.97
CA ARG A 486 -39.28 -1.94 13.28
C ARG A 486 -38.26 -0.86 13.68
N PRO A 487 -38.70 0.35 14.07
CA PRO A 487 -37.80 1.46 14.38
C PRO A 487 -36.80 1.11 15.49
N TRP A 488 -37.20 0.22 16.41
CA TRP A 488 -36.34 -0.27 17.47
C TRP A 488 -35.10 -1.01 16.94
N VAL A 489 -35.18 -1.69 15.78
CA VAL A 489 -34.01 -2.36 15.20
C VAL A 489 -32.93 -1.33 14.91
N LEU A 490 -33.27 -0.19 14.31
CA LEU A 490 -32.32 0.90 14.08
C LEU A 490 -31.95 1.64 15.36
N ALA A 491 -32.91 1.93 16.24
CA ALA A 491 -32.67 2.68 17.48
C ALA A 491 -31.65 1.99 18.39
N LEU A 492 -31.62 0.65 18.41
CA LEU A 492 -30.67 -0.13 19.21
C LEU A 492 -29.20 0.06 18.80
N VAL A 493 -28.90 0.70 17.66
CA VAL A 493 -27.53 0.98 17.21
C VAL A 493 -26.75 1.83 18.19
N VAL A 494 -27.45 2.62 19.01
CA VAL A 494 -26.85 3.43 20.05
C VAL A 494 -26.01 2.57 21.00
N ILE A 495 -26.43 1.35 21.31
CA ILE A 495 -25.73 0.46 22.24
C ILE A 495 -24.33 0.09 21.71
N PRO A 496 -24.19 -0.55 20.53
CA PRO A 496 -22.87 -0.89 20.01
C PRO A 496 -22.02 0.35 19.70
N VAL A 497 -22.62 1.50 19.32
CA VAL A 497 -21.87 2.77 19.15
C VAL A 497 -21.22 3.19 20.48
N LEU A 498 -21.99 3.20 21.58
CA LEU A 498 -21.48 3.56 22.90
C LEU A 498 -20.35 2.63 23.34
N VAL A 499 -20.58 1.32 23.24
CA VAL A 499 -19.63 0.30 23.71
C VAL A 499 -18.33 0.31 22.88
N CYS A 500 -18.39 0.52 21.56
CA CYS A 500 -17.20 0.69 20.72
C CYS A 500 -16.38 1.94 21.04
N GLY A 501 -16.99 2.96 21.64
CA GLY A 501 -16.31 4.18 22.06
C GLY A 501 -15.42 4.03 23.30
N PHE A 502 -15.76 3.11 24.22
CA PHE A 502 -15.03 2.92 25.48
C PHE A 502 -13.55 2.55 25.31
N PRO A 503 -13.17 1.59 24.43
CA PRO A 503 -11.77 1.18 24.28
C PRO A 503 -10.95 2.11 23.40
N ALA A 504 -11.45 3.28 22.99
CA ALA A 504 -10.74 4.14 22.03
C ALA A 504 -9.37 4.66 22.54
N ARG A 505 -9.18 4.79 23.87
CA ARG A 505 -7.88 5.12 24.49
C ARG A 505 -7.07 3.91 24.93
N VAL A 506 -7.66 2.71 24.91
CA VAL A 506 -6.94 1.49 25.26
C VAL A 506 -5.87 1.25 24.21
N ARG A 507 -4.70 0.73 24.62
CA ARG A 507 -3.64 0.38 23.69
C ARG A 507 -4.13 -0.78 22.80
N HIS A 508 -4.02 -0.62 21.48
CA HIS A 508 -4.43 -1.63 20.50
C HIS A 508 -3.22 -2.47 20.09
N ASP A 509 -2.69 -3.24 21.04
CA ASP A 509 -1.51 -4.10 20.88
C ASP A 509 -1.83 -5.59 20.73
N GLY A 510 -3.11 -5.97 20.75
CA GLY A 510 -3.56 -7.31 20.46
C GLY A 510 -3.17 -7.75 19.05
N SER A 511 -2.80 -9.02 18.90
CA SER A 511 -2.37 -9.61 17.62
C SER A 511 -3.44 -9.59 16.52
N LEU A 512 -4.71 -9.36 16.89
CA LEU A 512 -5.82 -9.19 15.96
C LEU A 512 -6.41 -7.77 15.97
N ASP A 513 -5.90 -6.86 16.80
CA ASP A 513 -6.49 -5.51 16.92
C ASP A 513 -6.37 -4.71 15.62
N TRP A 514 -5.44 -5.08 14.73
CA TRP A 514 -5.35 -4.54 13.36
C TRP A 514 -6.65 -4.69 12.54
N LEU A 515 -7.59 -5.56 12.95
CA LEU A 515 -8.92 -5.70 12.35
C LEU A 515 -9.94 -4.64 12.82
N VAL A 516 -9.66 -3.91 13.91
CA VAL A 516 -10.59 -2.93 14.51
C VAL A 516 -11.05 -1.88 13.50
N PRO A 517 -10.17 -1.22 12.72
CA PRO A 517 -10.63 -0.24 11.74
C PRO A 517 -11.55 -0.87 10.70
N ALA A 518 -11.18 -2.03 10.12
CA ALA A 518 -11.98 -2.70 9.10
C ALA A 518 -13.37 -3.13 9.61
N ALA A 519 -13.45 -3.62 10.85
CA ALA A 519 -14.72 -3.96 11.49
C ALA A 519 -15.61 -2.73 11.69
N LEU A 520 -15.06 -1.61 12.19
CA LEU A 520 -15.82 -0.35 12.34
C LEU A 520 -16.31 0.18 10.99
N ARG A 521 -15.52 0.07 9.91
CA ARG A 521 -15.94 0.42 8.54
C ARG A 521 -17.11 -0.45 8.08
N ALA A 522 -17.00 -1.77 8.25
CA ALA A 522 -18.07 -2.70 7.89
C ALA A 522 -19.36 -2.37 8.66
N ALA A 523 -19.26 -2.13 9.97
CA ALA A 523 -20.41 -1.80 10.81
C ALA A 523 -21.10 -0.48 10.41
N GLU A 524 -20.33 0.58 10.17
CA GLU A 524 -20.88 1.86 9.68
C GLU A 524 -21.60 1.67 8.33
N TYR A 525 -21.00 0.93 7.41
CA TYR A 525 -21.52 0.78 6.05
C TYR A 525 -22.77 -0.11 6.01
N LEU A 526 -22.78 -1.17 6.81
CA LEU A 526 -23.96 -2.01 7.00
C LEU A 526 -25.08 -1.24 7.68
N THR A 527 -24.76 -0.30 8.58
CA THR A 527 -25.77 0.59 9.17
C THR A 527 -26.37 1.54 8.12
N VAL A 528 -25.54 2.09 7.22
CA VAL A 528 -26.02 2.87 6.06
C VAL A 528 -26.95 2.03 5.18
N ALA A 529 -26.59 0.78 4.90
CA ALA A 529 -27.45 -0.13 4.14
C ALA A 529 -28.77 -0.44 4.86
N ALA A 530 -28.75 -0.68 6.17
CA ALA A 530 -29.95 -0.91 6.98
C ALA A 530 -30.89 0.30 6.98
N VAL A 531 -30.34 1.52 7.05
CA VAL A 531 -31.12 2.77 6.93
C VAL A 531 -31.72 2.91 5.53
N GLY A 532 -30.97 2.56 4.48
CA GLY A 532 -31.46 2.54 3.11
C GLY A 532 -32.59 1.54 2.87
N LEU A 533 -32.59 0.41 3.57
CA LEU A 533 -33.68 -0.58 3.54
C LEU A 533 -34.89 -0.17 4.40
N TYR A 534 -34.65 0.61 5.46
CA TYR A 534 -35.70 1.07 6.38
C TYR A 534 -36.53 2.22 5.81
N GLY A 535 -35.87 3.24 5.24
CA GLY A 535 -36.54 4.43 4.70
C GLY A 535 -36.68 4.40 3.17
N PRO A 536 -37.45 5.33 2.58
CA PRO A 536 -37.58 5.47 1.13
C PRO A 536 -36.35 6.16 0.51
N VAL A 537 -35.15 5.66 0.79
CA VAL A 537 -33.90 6.20 0.27
C VAL A 537 -33.61 5.58 -1.10
N PRO A 538 -33.45 6.37 -2.17
CA PRO A 538 -33.07 5.82 -3.46
C PRO A 538 -31.76 5.01 -3.33
N PRO A 539 -31.68 3.78 -3.87
CA PRO A 539 -30.48 2.95 -3.72
C PRO A 539 -29.20 3.60 -4.26
N ALA A 540 -29.32 4.42 -5.31
CA ALA A 540 -28.22 5.24 -5.82
C ALA A 540 -27.68 6.25 -4.79
N VAL A 541 -28.55 6.82 -3.95
CA VAL A 541 -28.16 7.74 -2.87
C VAL A 541 -27.46 6.98 -1.74
N VAL A 542 -27.93 5.77 -1.40
CA VAL A 542 -27.25 4.87 -0.45
C VAL A 542 -25.84 4.54 -0.96
N PHE A 543 -25.72 4.14 -2.22
CA PHE A 543 -24.44 3.84 -2.85
C PHE A 543 -23.51 5.06 -2.87
N LEU A 544 -24.03 6.25 -3.18
CA LEU A 544 -23.24 7.47 -3.20
C LEU A 544 -22.73 7.88 -1.81
N LEU A 545 -23.51 7.64 -0.75
CA LEU A 545 -23.04 7.82 0.63
C LEU A 545 -21.92 6.84 0.97
N LEU A 546 -22.10 5.55 0.63
CA LEU A 546 -21.05 4.54 0.82
C LEU A 546 -19.78 4.88 0.04
N PHE A 547 -19.91 5.42 -1.18
CA PHE A 547 -18.81 5.93 -1.97
C PHE A 547 -18.08 7.07 -1.26
N ALA A 548 -18.81 8.08 -0.78
CA ALA A 548 -18.23 9.20 -0.04
C ALA A 548 -17.45 8.74 1.20
N LEU A 549 -18.05 7.83 1.98
CA LEU A 549 -17.40 7.21 3.13
C LEU A 549 -16.17 6.40 2.70
N ALA A 550 -16.24 5.65 1.58
CA ALA A 550 -15.11 4.88 1.09
C ALA A 550 -13.94 5.78 0.74
N MET A 551 -14.18 6.87 0.01
CA MET A 551 -13.14 7.86 -0.30
C MET A 551 -12.50 8.42 0.98
N ARG A 552 -13.30 8.76 2.00
CA ARG A 552 -12.78 9.22 3.29
C ARG A 552 -11.93 8.16 4.00
N HIS A 553 -12.35 6.90 3.99
CA HIS A 553 -11.62 5.85 4.70
C HIS A 553 -10.35 5.41 3.98
N TYR A 554 -10.37 5.36 2.64
CA TYR A 554 -9.17 5.19 1.84
C TYR A 554 -8.21 6.36 2.01
N ASP A 555 -8.71 7.60 2.12
CA ASP A 555 -7.87 8.77 2.39
C ASP A 555 -7.01 8.58 3.65
N LEU A 556 -7.61 8.08 4.73
CA LEU A 556 -6.90 7.82 5.99
C LEU A 556 -5.78 6.79 5.81
N THR A 557 -6.04 5.68 5.13
CA THR A 557 -5.06 4.60 4.98
C THR A 557 -4.01 4.91 3.91
N ALA A 558 -4.39 5.52 2.80
CA ALA A 558 -3.48 5.88 1.72
C ALA A 558 -2.46 6.94 2.15
N ARG A 559 -2.87 7.92 2.96
CA ARG A 559 -1.92 8.91 3.51
C ARG A 559 -0.90 8.25 4.42
N MET A 560 -1.32 7.27 5.23
CA MET A 560 -0.42 6.47 6.06
C MET A 560 0.55 5.66 5.19
N GLU A 561 0.04 4.90 4.21
CA GLU A 561 0.87 4.04 3.34
C GLU A 561 1.85 4.82 2.45
N LYS A 562 1.45 5.99 1.96
CA LYS A 562 2.23 6.78 0.99
C LYS A 562 3.03 7.91 1.61
N GLY A 563 2.88 8.16 2.92
CA GLY A 563 3.49 9.31 3.59
C GLY A 563 3.00 10.66 3.03
N ALA A 564 1.78 10.69 2.47
CA ALA A 564 1.25 11.90 1.85
C ALA A 564 0.92 12.97 2.91
N PRO A 565 0.95 14.26 2.55
CA PRO A 565 0.59 15.35 3.47
C PRO A 565 -0.76 15.08 4.14
N ALA A 566 -0.91 15.54 5.38
CA ALA A 566 -2.11 15.30 6.17
C ALA A 566 -2.74 16.61 6.66
N THR A 567 -2.59 17.71 5.91
CA THR A 567 -3.00 19.03 6.39
C THR A 567 -4.52 19.07 6.56
N GLY A 568 -5.00 19.19 7.81
CA GLY A 568 -6.44 19.16 8.08
C GLY A 568 -7.14 17.79 7.87
N ALA A 569 -6.40 16.72 7.52
CA ALA A 569 -6.96 15.37 7.35
C ALA A 569 -7.55 14.77 8.66
N GLY A 570 -7.32 15.43 9.80
CA GLY A 570 -7.95 15.16 11.09
C GLY A 570 -9.35 15.79 11.29
N GLY A 571 -9.85 16.61 10.35
CA GLY A 571 -11.20 17.17 10.37
C GLY A 571 -12.26 16.12 10.02
N ALA A 572 -12.45 15.13 10.89
CA ALA A 572 -13.49 14.13 10.72
C ALA A 572 -14.86 14.84 10.69
N VAL A 573 -15.58 14.80 9.57
CA VAL A 573 -17.00 15.14 9.57
C VAL A 573 -17.69 14.15 10.47
N LEU A 574 -17.95 14.58 11.71
CA LEU A 574 -18.65 13.88 12.79
C LEU A 574 -18.05 12.54 13.26
N GLY A 575 -17.04 11.98 12.57
CA GLY A 575 -16.53 10.62 12.79
C GLY A 575 -17.59 9.53 12.54
N TRP A 576 -17.20 8.26 12.64
CA TRP A 576 -18.13 7.15 12.39
C TRP A 576 -19.31 7.14 13.38
N ASP A 577 -19.05 7.47 14.64
CA ASP A 577 -20.04 7.55 15.73
C ASP A 577 -21.08 8.64 15.48
N GLY A 578 -20.62 9.87 15.18
CA GLY A 578 -21.52 10.99 14.93
C GLY A 578 -22.31 10.82 13.63
N ARG A 579 -21.69 10.28 12.57
CA ARG A 579 -22.40 10.01 11.30
C ARG A 579 -23.45 8.92 11.46
N VAL A 580 -23.14 7.82 12.14
CA VAL A 580 -24.10 6.73 12.41
C VAL A 580 -25.28 7.24 13.22
N LEU A 581 -25.03 7.93 14.34
CA LEU A 581 -26.09 8.44 15.21
C LEU A 581 -26.95 9.49 14.50
N LEU A 582 -26.35 10.42 13.75
CA LEU A 582 -27.09 11.42 12.98
C LEU A 582 -27.97 10.74 11.92
N LEU A 583 -27.40 9.83 11.12
CA LEU A 583 -28.11 9.14 10.05
C LEU A 583 -29.32 8.38 10.60
N VAL A 584 -29.13 7.61 11.66
CA VAL A 584 -30.19 6.78 12.26
C VAL A 584 -31.25 7.66 12.92
N THR A 585 -30.85 8.70 13.67
CA THR A 585 -31.81 9.59 14.33
C THR A 585 -32.71 10.28 13.30
N VAL A 586 -32.12 10.85 12.25
CA VAL A 586 -32.88 11.55 11.20
C VAL A 586 -33.70 10.56 10.36
N ALA A 587 -33.23 9.32 10.17
CA ALA A 587 -34.02 8.27 9.54
C ALA A 587 -35.24 7.88 10.36
N LEU A 588 -35.12 7.78 11.68
CA LEU A 588 -36.25 7.53 12.59
C LEU A 588 -37.27 8.68 12.62
N LEU A 589 -36.84 9.91 12.25
CA LEU A 589 -37.72 11.06 12.03
C LEU A 589 -38.34 11.09 10.62
N GLY A 590 -38.16 10.05 9.81
CA GLY A 590 -38.71 9.94 8.46
C GLY A 590 -37.94 10.70 7.38
N GLN A 591 -36.74 11.20 7.68
CA GLN A 591 -35.94 12.06 6.78
C GLN A 591 -34.63 11.39 6.33
N ALA A 592 -34.64 10.06 6.17
CA ALA A 592 -33.46 9.26 5.84
C ALA A 592 -32.72 9.72 4.58
N THR A 593 -33.46 10.10 3.52
CA THR A 593 -32.88 10.59 2.25
C THR A 593 -32.14 11.91 2.45
N VAL A 594 -32.71 12.84 3.22
CA VAL A 594 -32.07 14.12 3.55
C VAL A 594 -30.77 13.89 4.30
N ALA A 595 -30.80 13.03 5.33
CA ALA A 595 -29.62 12.68 6.10
C ALA A 595 -28.51 12.11 5.20
N ALA A 596 -28.86 11.18 4.31
CA ALA A 596 -27.90 10.56 3.41
C ALA A 596 -27.27 11.58 2.45
N VAL A 597 -28.07 12.45 1.82
CA VAL A 597 -27.58 13.49 0.91
C VAL A 597 -26.68 14.50 1.63
N VAL A 598 -27.09 14.98 2.80
CA VAL A 598 -26.32 15.95 3.59
C VAL A 598 -24.98 15.36 4.03
N LEU A 599 -24.99 14.12 4.53
CA LEU A 599 -23.76 13.43 4.92
C LEU A 599 -22.82 13.20 3.72
N THR A 600 -23.35 12.77 2.58
CA THR A 600 -22.59 12.63 1.34
C THR A 600 -21.92 13.95 0.96
N ALA A 601 -22.69 15.03 0.91
CA ALA A 601 -22.19 16.35 0.54
C ALA A 601 -21.11 16.84 1.52
N ALA A 602 -21.34 16.70 2.82
CA ALA A 602 -20.38 17.12 3.85
C ALA A 602 -19.06 16.33 3.78
N VAL A 603 -19.13 15.01 3.64
CA VAL A 603 -17.93 14.14 3.56
C VAL A 603 -17.16 14.41 2.26
N LEU A 604 -17.82 14.49 1.11
CA LEU A 604 -17.13 14.77 -0.18
C LEU A 604 -16.56 16.17 -0.23
N PHE A 605 -17.26 17.17 0.31
CA PHE A 605 -16.78 18.54 0.37
C PHE A 605 -15.50 18.64 1.21
N THR A 606 -15.49 18.06 2.41
CA THR A 606 -14.30 18.07 3.27
C THR A 606 -13.14 17.28 2.69
N PHE A 607 -13.41 16.12 2.09
CA PHE A 607 -12.40 15.34 1.36
C PHE A 607 -11.77 16.15 0.23
N THR A 608 -12.58 16.77 -0.62
CA THR A 608 -12.12 17.53 -1.80
C THR A 608 -11.36 18.79 -1.39
N LEU A 609 -11.84 19.53 -0.37
CA LEU A 609 -11.13 20.68 0.17
C LEU A 609 -9.75 20.31 0.73
N THR A 610 -9.66 19.18 1.44
CA THR A 610 -8.40 18.68 2.01
C THR A 610 -7.43 18.28 0.91
N ALA A 611 -7.90 17.47 -0.05
CA ALA A 611 -7.12 17.08 -1.23
C ALA A 611 -6.59 18.29 -2.02
N ALA A 612 -7.42 19.32 -2.22
CA ALA A 612 -7.02 20.53 -2.93
C ALA A 612 -5.97 21.36 -2.16
N LYS A 613 -6.05 21.40 -0.82
CA LYS A 613 -5.03 22.06 0.02
C LYS A 613 -3.71 21.31 -0.03
N ASP A 614 -3.74 19.99 0.12
CA ASP A 614 -2.52 19.17 0.08
C ASP A 614 -1.87 19.18 -1.29
N TRP A 615 -2.64 19.19 -2.38
CA TRP A 615 -2.10 19.35 -3.73
C TRP A 615 -1.36 20.69 -3.89
N LYS A 616 -1.91 21.79 -3.36
CA LYS A 616 -1.24 23.09 -3.39
C LYS A 616 0.04 23.09 -2.55
N ALA A 617 0.08 22.36 -1.44
CA ALA A 617 1.24 22.26 -0.58
C ALA A 617 2.33 21.30 -1.14
N SER A 618 1.97 20.40 -2.05
CA SER A 618 2.90 19.44 -2.67
C SER A 618 3.58 19.99 -3.93
N ARG A 619 3.23 21.20 -4.38
CA ARG A 619 3.83 21.90 -5.52
C ARG A 619 4.64 23.08 -5.02
#